data_AF-A0ABD5N1G4-F1
#
_entry.id   AF-A0ABD5N1G4-F1
#
_cell.length_a   1.000
_cell.length_b   1.000
_cell.length_c   1.000
_cell.angle_alpha   90.00
_cell.angle_beta   90.00
_cell.angle_gamma   90.00
#
_symmetry.space_group_name_H-M   'P 1'
#
loop_
_entity.id
_entity.type
_entity.pdbx_description
1 polymer ?
#
loop_
_entity_poly.entity_id
_entity_poly.type
_entity_poly.pdbx_seq_one_letter_code
_entity_poly.pdbx_strand_id
1 'polypeptide(L)'
;MVGSAIIVLLPSQEDSLDFFVGVDVAYDDLDEIYNLIDEVSPYTNLFVIGSTGVSYNESKLTQVCQYLYEKDMYFIIFGVRRSRLSLFKDIEERYPVHFLGIYFDDEQGGRQLDIHDHRWVYEAENYTDAANKFFDASYSWLNRRYIRNETGVDVAPSDFNLFTSDYALYWFDYLAGYDAVFAQFGWNYSRQLNVALCRGASTVQNRDWGVIIAWTYNNTPYIESGEELYYDLVLAYENGAKYILVFDSNEEYTQGILKKEHLEALKQFWQYVKENPRSIIPASERVAYVLPEDFAYGFRGPNDKIWGLWEADEFSFEISTDLGSLLKEYGTSLDIIYDDGIEIDKTYGKYIFWNGTIYNP
;
A
#
# COMPACT_ATOMS: atom_id res chain seq x y z
N MET A 1 39.38 39.46 27.12
CA MET A 1 38.98 38.83 25.85
C MET A 1 38.59 37.41 26.15
N VAL A 2 37.28 37.18 26.31
CA VAL A 2 36.71 35.84 26.51
C VAL A 2 36.28 35.39 25.12
N GLY A 3 36.94 34.36 24.59
CA GLY A 3 36.63 33.80 23.28
C GLY A 3 35.37 32.95 23.38
N SER A 4 34.27 33.43 22.82
CA SER A 4 33.08 32.61 22.59
C SER A 4 33.39 31.56 21.54
N ALA A 5 33.38 30.29 21.94
CA ALA A 5 33.33 29.18 21.00
C ALA A 5 31.91 29.12 20.43
N ILE A 6 31.78 29.44 19.14
CA ILE A 6 30.56 29.17 18.38
C ILE A 6 30.55 27.66 18.15
N ILE A 7 29.71 26.93 18.88
CA ILE A 7 29.34 25.56 18.55
C ILE A 7 28.40 25.67 17.36
N VAL A 8 28.92 25.37 16.17
CA VAL A 8 28.07 25.11 15.00
C VAL A 8 27.47 23.72 15.24
N LEU A 9 26.23 23.69 15.73
CA LEU A 9 25.38 22.51 15.59
C LEU A 9 25.14 22.34 14.09
N LEU A 10 25.86 21.41 13.49
CA LEU A 10 25.45 20.86 12.20
C LEU A 10 24.02 20.32 12.41
N PRO A 11 23.06 20.60 11.51
CA PRO A 11 21.78 19.92 11.56
C PRO A 11 22.07 18.42 11.56
N SER A 12 21.53 17.70 12.54
CA SER A 12 21.46 16.24 12.42
C SER A 12 20.80 15.96 11.09
N GLN A 13 21.44 15.17 10.24
CA GLN A 13 20.72 14.42 9.23
C GLN A 13 19.64 13.63 9.99
N GLU A 14 18.45 14.20 10.12
CA GLU A 14 17.23 13.40 10.00
C GLU A 14 17.33 12.80 8.60
N ASP A 15 18.06 11.69 8.48
CA ASP A 15 17.91 10.79 7.37
C ASP A 15 16.45 10.34 7.48
N SER A 16 15.55 11.02 6.76
CA SER A 16 14.21 10.48 6.53
C SER A 16 14.44 9.10 5.96
N LEU A 17 14.06 8.05 6.69
CA LEU A 17 14.18 6.70 6.17
C LEU A 17 13.38 6.63 4.87
N ASP A 18 14.10 6.49 3.76
CA ASP A 18 13.51 6.40 2.42
C ASP A 18 12.87 5.03 2.15
N PHE A 19 12.90 4.13 3.14
CA PHE A 19 12.47 2.75 3.00
C PHE A 19 12.05 2.08 4.32
N PHE A 20 10.92 1.35 4.26
CA PHE A 20 10.37 0.57 5.35
C PHE A 20 10.08 -0.88 4.92
N VAL A 21 10.53 -1.83 5.72
CA VAL A 21 10.23 -3.26 5.56
C VAL A 21 9.78 -3.86 6.88
N GLY A 22 8.75 -4.70 6.84
CA GLY A 22 8.10 -5.18 8.04
C GLY A 22 7.16 -6.37 7.86
N VAL A 23 6.47 -6.69 8.94
CA VAL A 23 5.42 -7.71 9.00
C VAL A 23 4.10 -7.04 9.38
N ASP A 24 3.02 -7.46 8.75
CA ASP A 24 1.66 -7.13 9.16
C ASP A 24 1.03 -8.29 9.93
N VAL A 25 0.75 -8.08 11.22
CA VAL A 25 0.28 -9.12 12.12
C VAL A 25 -1.21 -8.98 12.39
N ALA A 26 -1.98 -9.95 11.90
CA ALA A 26 -3.44 -9.92 11.98
C ALA A 26 -4.05 -10.89 13.03
N TYR A 27 -3.26 -11.40 13.97
CA TYR A 27 -3.71 -12.15 15.15
C TYR A 27 -3.47 -11.37 16.46
N ASP A 28 -4.02 -11.81 17.60
CA ASP A 28 -4.09 -10.99 18.84
C ASP A 28 -3.46 -11.58 20.11
N ASP A 29 -2.69 -12.67 19.97
CA ASP A 29 -1.87 -13.23 21.05
C ASP A 29 -0.61 -12.37 21.27
N LEU A 30 -0.50 -11.76 22.45
CA LEU A 30 0.60 -10.83 22.75
C LEU A 30 1.95 -11.53 22.90
N ASP A 31 1.98 -12.75 23.43
CA ASP A 31 3.24 -13.47 23.62
C ASP A 31 3.81 -13.86 22.26
N GLU A 32 2.96 -14.32 21.33
CA GLU A 32 3.36 -14.57 19.94
C GLU A 32 3.81 -13.30 19.21
N ILE A 33 3.09 -12.18 19.38
CA ILE A 33 3.47 -10.88 18.80
C ILE A 33 4.85 -10.43 19.31
N TYR A 34 5.10 -10.48 20.61
CA TYR A 34 6.39 -10.06 21.18
C TYR A 34 7.54 -10.95 20.71
N ASN A 35 7.33 -12.27 20.66
CA ASN A 35 8.33 -13.20 20.13
C ASN A 35 8.66 -12.90 18.67
N LEU A 36 7.65 -12.56 17.86
CA LEU A 36 7.87 -12.20 16.46
C LEU A 36 8.62 -10.87 16.34
N ILE A 37 8.26 -9.84 17.11
CA ILE A 37 8.98 -8.56 17.14
C ILE A 37 10.46 -8.77 17.51
N ASP A 38 10.72 -9.60 18.53
CA ASP A 38 12.09 -9.96 18.92
C ASP A 38 12.87 -10.65 17.80
N GLU A 39 12.22 -11.55 17.07
CA GLU A 39 12.84 -12.25 15.94
C GLU A 39 13.14 -11.29 14.78
N VAL A 40 12.20 -10.42 14.40
CA VAL A 40 12.33 -9.62 13.15
C VAL A 40 13.04 -8.28 13.31
N SER A 41 12.97 -7.64 14.48
CA SER A 41 13.55 -6.31 14.72
C SER A 41 15.05 -6.13 14.35
N PRO A 42 15.93 -7.17 14.35
CA PRO A 42 17.31 -7.00 13.88
C PRO A 42 17.44 -6.81 12.35
N TYR A 43 16.39 -7.14 11.57
CA TYR A 43 16.41 -7.13 10.11
C TYR A 43 15.13 -6.57 9.46
N THR A 44 14.30 -5.89 10.23
CA THR A 44 13.18 -5.07 9.74
C THR A 44 13.13 -3.76 10.53
N ASN A 45 12.37 -2.77 10.06
CA ASN A 45 12.21 -1.50 10.73
C ASN A 45 10.74 -1.05 10.86
N LEU A 46 9.79 -1.81 10.32
CA LEU A 46 8.36 -1.53 10.36
C LEU A 46 7.58 -2.71 10.93
N PHE A 47 6.49 -2.42 11.62
CA PHE A 47 5.52 -3.40 12.08
C PHE A 47 4.10 -2.86 11.93
N VAL A 48 3.19 -3.63 11.33
CA VAL A 48 1.79 -3.25 11.23
C VAL A 48 0.98 -4.05 12.26
N ILE A 49 0.24 -3.32 13.10
CA ILE A 49 -0.69 -3.90 14.07
C ILE A 49 -2.02 -4.14 13.34
N GLY A 50 -2.07 -5.22 12.56
CA GLY A 50 -3.17 -5.61 11.67
C GLY A 50 -4.42 -6.17 12.36
N SER A 51 -4.31 -6.59 13.63
CA SER A 51 -5.42 -7.24 14.32
C SER A 51 -6.34 -6.26 15.05
N THR A 52 -7.65 -6.34 14.78
CA THR A 52 -8.65 -5.61 15.58
C THR A 52 -8.74 -6.08 17.04
N GLY A 53 -8.30 -7.31 17.34
CA GLY A 53 -8.19 -7.82 18.71
C GLY A 53 -7.17 -7.04 19.54
N VAL A 54 -6.14 -6.49 18.89
CA VAL A 54 -5.15 -5.58 19.49
C VAL A 54 -5.59 -4.13 19.33
N SER A 55 -5.83 -3.66 18.11
CA SER A 55 -6.04 -2.23 17.83
C SER A 55 -7.31 -1.63 18.47
N TYR A 56 -8.30 -2.47 18.82
CA TYR A 56 -9.51 -2.00 19.52
C TYR A 56 -9.48 -2.24 21.03
N ASN A 57 -8.42 -2.85 21.55
CA ASN A 57 -8.19 -3.04 22.98
C ASN A 57 -7.08 -2.08 23.43
N GLU A 58 -7.48 -0.96 24.03
CA GLU A 58 -6.58 0.13 24.46
C GLU A 58 -5.38 -0.36 25.29
N SER A 59 -5.59 -1.33 26.19
CA SER A 59 -4.52 -1.89 27.00
C SER A 59 -3.55 -2.72 26.16
N LYS A 60 -4.05 -3.60 25.27
CA LYS A 60 -3.19 -4.38 24.36
C LYS A 60 -2.43 -3.46 23.41
N LEU A 61 -3.12 -2.54 22.76
CA LEU A 61 -2.53 -1.59 21.80
C LEU A 61 -1.43 -0.75 22.45
N THR A 62 -1.69 -0.19 23.64
CA THR A 62 -0.68 0.61 24.36
C THR A 62 0.57 -0.21 24.68
N GLN A 63 0.41 -1.47 25.10
CA GLN A 63 1.54 -2.36 25.39
C GLN A 63 2.35 -2.69 24.13
N VAL A 64 1.69 -3.04 23.02
CA VAL A 64 2.38 -3.35 21.76
C VAL A 64 3.10 -2.12 21.21
N CYS A 65 2.47 -0.94 21.17
CA CYS A 65 3.13 0.29 20.72
C CYS A 65 4.35 0.65 21.59
N GLN A 66 4.24 0.51 22.91
CA GLN A 66 5.36 0.73 23.82
C GLN A 66 6.51 -0.25 23.54
N TYR A 67 6.19 -1.53 23.31
CA TYR A 67 7.18 -2.56 23.02
C TYR A 67 7.90 -2.31 21.68
N LEU A 68 7.16 -1.93 20.63
CA LEU A 68 7.73 -1.55 19.33
C LEU A 68 8.64 -0.31 19.44
N TYR A 69 8.22 0.70 20.20
CA TYR A 69 9.04 1.89 20.48
C TYR A 69 10.35 1.53 21.19
N GLU A 70 10.31 0.64 22.19
CA GLU A 70 11.51 0.14 22.90
C GLU A 70 12.47 -0.65 21.99
N LYS A 71 11.94 -1.22 20.90
CA LYS A 71 12.69 -1.93 19.86
C LYS A 71 13.13 -1.03 18.70
N ASP A 72 12.88 0.27 18.80
CA ASP A 72 13.17 1.27 17.77
C ASP A 72 12.50 0.94 16.41
N MET A 73 11.29 0.36 16.45
CA MET A 73 10.51 0.03 15.26
C MET A 73 9.45 1.08 14.98
N TYR A 74 9.28 1.41 13.71
CA TYR A 74 8.14 2.19 13.22
C TYR A 74 6.90 1.32 13.16
N PHE A 75 5.72 1.94 13.27
CA PHE A 75 4.47 1.18 13.24
C PHE A 75 3.29 1.90 12.61
N ILE A 76 2.43 1.10 11.98
CA ILE A 76 1.13 1.48 11.42
C ILE A 76 0.06 0.70 12.16
N ILE A 77 -1.09 1.32 12.43
CA ILE A 77 -2.20 0.68 13.17
C ILE A 77 -3.38 0.43 12.24
N PHE A 78 -3.84 -0.83 12.15
CA PHE A 78 -5.05 -1.15 11.42
C PHE A 78 -6.31 -0.72 12.17
N GLY A 79 -7.26 -0.13 11.46
CA GLY A 79 -8.58 0.16 11.99
C GLY A 79 -9.62 0.44 10.91
N VAL A 80 -10.88 0.12 11.20
CA VAL A 80 -12.05 0.42 10.35
C VAL A 80 -13.16 1.14 11.13
N ARG A 81 -13.00 1.29 12.45
CA ARG A 81 -13.99 1.90 13.35
C ARG A 81 -13.58 3.32 13.72
N ARG A 82 -14.35 4.29 13.25
CA ARG A 82 -14.19 5.72 13.58
C ARG A 82 -14.23 6.02 15.09
N SER A 83 -14.91 5.19 15.88
CA SER A 83 -14.93 5.33 17.34
C SER A 83 -13.58 5.12 18.04
N ARG A 84 -12.57 4.63 17.31
CA ARG A 84 -11.21 4.40 17.80
C ARG A 84 -10.21 5.47 17.41
N LEU A 85 -10.56 6.41 16.53
CA LEU A 85 -9.63 7.42 16.03
C LEU A 85 -9.08 8.34 17.14
N SER A 86 -9.87 8.63 18.18
CA SER A 86 -9.38 9.36 19.35
C SER A 86 -8.21 8.64 20.05
N LEU A 87 -8.30 7.33 20.20
CA LEU A 87 -7.20 6.53 20.76
C LEU A 87 -5.96 6.56 19.85
N PHE A 88 -6.15 6.54 18.53
CA PHE A 88 -5.04 6.64 17.59
C PHE A 88 -4.37 8.02 17.63
N LYS A 89 -5.15 9.08 17.87
CA LYS A 89 -4.61 10.43 18.09
C LYS A 89 -3.75 10.51 19.35
N ASP A 90 -4.20 9.90 20.45
CA ASP A 90 -3.40 9.82 21.68
C ASP A 90 -2.08 9.05 21.47
N ILE A 91 -2.06 8.06 20.57
CA ILE A 91 -0.87 7.29 20.21
C ILE A 91 0.08 8.12 19.34
N GLU A 92 -0.44 8.85 18.35
CA GLU A 92 0.34 9.78 17.52
C GLU A 92 1.06 10.82 18.39
N GLU A 93 0.35 11.42 19.35
CA GLU A 93 0.93 12.41 20.27
C GLU A 93 2.03 11.81 21.17
N ARG A 94 1.93 10.51 21.50
CA ARG A 94 2.90 9.81 22.35
C ARG A 94 4.15 9.35 21.58
N TYR A 95 3.99 8.95 20.33
CA TYR A 95 5.05 8.37 19.51
C TYR A 95 5.16 9.07 18.14
N PRO A 96 5.35 10.40 18.09
CA PRO A 96 5.21 11.19 16.86
C PRO A 96 6.23 10.86 15.75
N VAL A 97 7.32 10.16 16.09
CA VAL A 97 8.35 9.73 15.12
C VAL A 97 8.10 8.29 14.65
N HIS A 98 7.76 7.39 15.57
CA HIS A 98 7.62 5.95 15.27
C HIS A 98 6.23 5.59 14.74
N PHE A 99 5.19 6.33 15.09
CA PHE A 99 3.86 6.14 14.54
C PHE A 99 3.77 6.75 13.14
N LEU A 100 3.61 5.91 12.12
CA LEU A 100 3.59 6.35 10.72
C LEU A 100 2.19 6.72 10.23
N GLY A 101 1.13 6.26 10.89
CA GLY A 101 -0.26 6.49 10.48
C GLY A 101 -1.16 5.28 10.68
N ILE A 102 -2.30 5.27 9.98
CA ILE A 102 -3.31 4.23 10.13
C ILE A 102 -3.55 3.49 8.81
N TYR A 103 -3.67 2.17 8.89
CA TYR A 103 -4.15 1.33 7.81
C TYR A 103 -5.67 1.22 7.93
N PHE A 104 -6.39 1.89 7.04
CA PHE A 104 -7.82 2.10 7.13
C PHE A 104 -8.55 1.59 5.91
N ASP A 105 -9.63 0.85 6.12
CA ASP A 105 -10.51 0.28 5.09
C ASP A 105 -9.84 -0.40 3.91
N ASP A 106 -9.48 -1.64 4.16
CA ASP A 106 -8.78 -2.52 3.26
C ASP A 106 -9.58 -2.94 2.00
N GLU A 107 -8.89 -3.07 0.86
CA GLU A 107 -9.33 -3.68 -0.41
C GLU A 107 -10.57 -3.05 -1.07
N GLN A 108 -10.71 -1.73 -1.05
CA GLN A 108 -11.91 -1.07 -1.58
C GLN A 108 -12.09 -1.29 -3.09
N GLY A 109 -11.02 -1.18 -3.87
CA GLY A 109 -10.99 -1.42 -5.31
C GLY A 109 -11.26 -2.87 -5.66
N GLY A 110 -10.59 -3.80 -4.99
CA GLY A 110 -10.80 -5.23 -5.12
C GLY A 110 -12.23 -5.66 -4.80
N ARG A 111 -12.75 -5.22 -3.65
CA ARG A 111 -14.15 -5.47 -3.24
C ARG A 111 -15.16 -4.92 -4.24
N GLN A 112 -14.86 -3.79 -4.86
CA GLN A 112 -15.70 -3.22 -5.91
C GLN A 112 -15.76 -4.15 -7.12
N LEU A 113 -14.62 -4.66 -7.60
CA LEU A 113 -14.57 -5.59 -8.74
C LEU A 113 -15.20 -6.95 -8.44
N ASP A 114 -15.05 -7.44 -7.22
CA ASP A 114 -15.54 -8.74 -6.78
C ASP A 114 -17.01 -8.75 -6.38
N ILE A 115 -17.69 -7.62 -6.54
CA ILE A 115 -19.12 -7.50 -6.24
C ILE A 115 -19.35 -7.88 -4.77
N HIS A 116 -18.39 -7.55 -3.89
CA HIS A 116 -18.49 -7.81 -2.47
C HIS A 116 -19.70 -7.06 -1.88
N ASP A 117 -20.31 -7.61 -0.82
CA ASP A 117 -21.50 -7.02 -0.19
C ASP A 117 -21.23 -5.62 0.37
N HIS A 118 -19.97 -5.38 0.76
CA HIS A 118 -19.46 -4.09 1.19
C HIS A 118 -18.61 -3.50 0.07
N ARG A 119 -19.22 -2.70 -0.80
CA ARG A 119 -18.58 -1.95 -1.90
C ARG A 119 -19.24 -0.58 -2.06
N TRP A 120 -18.58 0.34 -2.76
CA TRP A 120 -19.06 1.72 -2.90
C TRP A 120 -20.14 1.87 -3.97
N VAL A 121 -20.02 1.13 -5.08
CA VAL A 121 -20.89 1.28 -6.26
C VAL A 121 -21.67 0.01 -6.50
N TYR A 122 -22.99 0.08 -6.35
CA TYR A 122 -23.91 -1.03 -6.64
C TYR A 122 -24.49 -0.96 -8.05
N GLU A 123 -24.66 0.25 -8.57
CA GLU A 123 -25.21 0.54 -9.89
C GLU A 123 -24.68 1.88 -10.40
N ALA A 124 -24.49 1.97 -11.72
CA ALA A 124 -24.06 3.18 -12.38
C ALA A 124 -24.57 3.23 -13.83
N GLU A 125 -24.78 4.44 -14.35
CA GLU A 125 -25.26 4.66 -15.72
C GLU A 125 -24.17 4.45 -16.77
N ASN A 126 -22.92 4.74 -16.41
CA ASN A 126 -21.72 4.64 -17.25
C ASN A 126 -20.46 4.69 -16.36
N TYR A 127 -19.26 4.59 -16.96
CA TYR A 127 -18.00 4.55 -16.23
C TYR A 127 -17.76 5.81 -15.40
N THR A 128 -18.06 7.00 -15.95
CA THR A 128 -17.93 8.28 -15.23
C THR A 128 -18.85 8.36 -14.02
N ASP A 129 -20.10 7.89 -14.12
CA ASP A 129 -20.99 7.80 -12.96
C ASP A 129 -20.47 6.80 -11.91
N ALA A 130 -19.89 5.67 -12.33
CA ALA A 130 -19.27 4.72 -11.41
C ALA A 130 -18.05 5.31 -10.69
N ALA A 131 -17.14 5.95 -11.42
CA ALA A 131 -15.96 6.60 -10.88
C ALA A 131 -16.32 7.69 -9.87
N ASN A 132 -17.26 8.58 -10.22
CA ASN A 132 -17.74 9.62 -9.32
C ASN A 132 -18.38 9.04 -8.06
N LYS A 133 -19.24 8.01 -8.18
CA LYS A 133 -19.84 7.35 -7.01
C LYS A 133 -18.80 6.69 -6.11
N PHE A 134 -17.81 6.02 -6.68
CA PHE A 134 -16.72 5.40 -5.93
C PHE A 134 -15.93 6.47 -5.16
N PHE A 135 -15.48 7.52 -5.88
CA PHE A 135 -14.75 8.64 -5.29
C PHE A 135 -15.56 9.33 -4.20
N ASP A 136 -16.79 9.79 -4.49
CA ASP A 136 -17.61 10.54 -3.55
C ASP A 136 -17.90 9.73 -2.27
N ALA A 137 -18.22 8.45 -2.41
CA ALA A 137 -18.51 7.60 -1.26
C ALA A 137 -17.26 7.34 -0.42
N SER A 138 -16.15 6.97 -1.05
CA SER A 138 -14.87 6.70 -0.37
C SER A 138 -14.30 7.97 0.27
N TYR A 139 -14.20 9.07 -0.48
CA TYR A 139 -13.76 10.37 0.02
C TYR A 139 -14.64 10.86 1.17
N SER A 140 -15.96 10.80 1.02
CA SER A 140 -16.88 11.19 2.10
C SER A 140 -16.69 10.33 3.34
N TRP A 141 -16.36 9.05 3.18
CA TRP A 141 -16.15 8.13 4.29
C TRP A 141 -14.83 8.43 5.03
N LEU A 142 -13.74 8.62 4.29
CA LEU A 142 -12.42 8.96 4.85
C LEU A 142 -12.38 10.33 5.52
N ASN A 143 -13.22 11.28 5.06
CA ASN A 143 -13.33 12.62 5.66
C ASN A 143 -14.44 12.72 6.71
N ARG A 144 -15.14 11.62 7.02
CA ARG A 144 -16.26 11.65 7.96
C ARG A 144 -15.77 11.72 9.40
N ARG A 145 -15.79 12.94 9.92
CA ARG A 145 -15.47 13.24 11.31
C ARG A 145 -16.35 12.49 12.33
N TYR A 146 -15.73 12.08 13.43
CA TYR A 146 -16.40 11.43 14.56
C TYR A 146 -16.24 12.26 15.84
N ILE A 147 -17.36 12.55 16.50
CA ILE A 147 -17.41 13.29 17.76
C ILE A 147 -17.80 12.32 18.88
N ARG A 148 -16.87 12.03 19.79
CA ARG A 148 -17.12 11.19 20.96
C ARG A 148 -17.52 12.04 22.17
N ASN A 149 -18.82 12.25 22.36
CA ASN A 149 -19.38 12.98 23.52
C ASN A 149 -18.78 14.39 23.74
N GLU A 150 -19.24 15.10 24.78
CA GLU A 150 -19.03 16.53 25.03
C GLU A 150 -17.56 17.01 25.17
N THR A 151 -16.57 16.10 25.04
CA THR A 151 -15.14 16.41 25.12
C THR A 151 -14.50 16.83 23.79
N GLY A 152 -15.24 16.78 22.67
CA GLY A 152 -14.93 17.60 21.48
C GLY A 152 -13.72 17.22 20.61
N VAL A 153 -13.17 16.01 20.71
CA VAL A 153 -12.15 15.55 19.75
C VAL A 153 -12.85 15.18 18.44
N ASP A 154 -12.66 16.05 17.45
CA ASP A 154 -13.26 16.00 16.11
C ASP A 154 -12.22 15.47 15.13
N VAL A 155 -12.19 14.15 14.93
CA VAL A 155 -11.16 13.46 14.14
C VAL A 155 -11.81 12.63 13.03
N ALA A 156 -11.24 12.71 11.84
CA ALA A 156 -11.52 11.87 10.68
C ALA A 156 -10.33 10.95 10.39
N PRO A 157 -10.53 9.84 9.66
CA PRO A 157 -9.41 9.04 9.13
C PRO A 157 -8.39 9.90 8.38
N SER A 158 -8.85 10.85 7.56
CA SER A 158 -7.98 11.76 6.78
C SER A 158 -7.17 12.77 7.60
N ASP A 159 -7.34 12.82 8.93
CA ASP A 159 -6.47 13.60 9.81
C ASP A 159 -5.15 12.86 10.14
N PHE A 160 -4.99 11.61 9.67
CA PHE A 160 -3.77 10.80 9.78
C PHE A 160 -3.14 10.59 8.41
N ASN A 161 -1.88 10.16 8.38
CA ASN A 161 -1.29 9.53 7.19
C ASN A 161 -2.02 8.20 6.94
N LEU A 162 -2.68 8.08 5.79
CA LEU A 162 -3.61 7.02 5.46
C LEU A 162 -2.98 5.96 4.57
N PHE A 163 -3.03 4.72 5.04
CA PHE A 163 -2.60 3.54 4.31
C PHE A 163 -3.81 2.65 3.98
N THR A 164 -3.75 1.99 2.84
CA THR A 164 -4.61 0.84 2.54
C THR A 164 -3.83 -0.19 1.73
N SER A 165 -4.39 -1.38 1.56
CA SER A 165 -3.91 -2.33 0.58
C SER A 165 -5.01 -2.67 -0.40
N ASP A 166 -4.62 -2.98 -1.62
CA ASP A 166 -5.57 -3.39 -2.65
C ASP A 166 -4.89 -4.32 -3.66
N TYR A 167 -5.70 -5.00 -4.46
CA TYR A 167 -5.25 -5.79 -5.61
C TYR A 167 -5.77 -5.24 -6.94
N ALA A 168 -6.50 -4.10 -6.92
CA ALA A 168 -6.94 -3.41 -8.12
C ALA A 168 -7.32 -1.94 -7.84
N LEU A 169 -7.55 -1.18 -8.90
CA LEU A 169 -8.12 0.18 -8.85
C LEU A 169 -7.34 1.22 -8.02
N TYR A 170 -6.03 1.00 -7.83
CA TYR A 170 -5.12 1.87 -7.07
C TYR A 170 -5.24 3.37 -7.38
N TRP A 171 -5.48 3.73 -8.66
CA TRP A 171 -5.69 5.12 -9.07
C TRP A 171 -6.81 5.78 -8.27
N PHE A 172 -7.93 5.08 -8.10
CA PHE A 172 -9.12 5.57 -7.44
C PHE A 172 -8.98 5.56 -5.91
N ASP A 173 -8.15 4.68 -5.35
CA ASP A 173 -7.78 4.75 -3.93
C ASP A 173 -7.03 6.05 -3.63
N TYR A 174 -6.03 6.40 -4.43
CA TYR A 174 -5.32 7.67 -4.27
C TYR A 174 -6.23 8.88 -4.47
N LEU A 175 -7.13 8.85 -5.47
CA LEU A 175 -8.13 9.90 -5.65
C LEU A 175 -9.01 10.05 -4.38
N ALA A 176 -9.44 8.94 -3.77
CA ALA A 176 -10.25 8.98 -2.56
C ALA A 176 -9.54 9.62 -1.34
N GLY A 177 -8.20 9.65 -1.35
CA GLY A 177 -7.40 10.39 -0.37
C GLY A 177 -6.39 9.58 0.43
N TYR A 178 -6.08 8.34 0.03
CA TYR A 178 -4.99 7.59 0.66
C TYR A 178 -3.62 8.23 0.37
N ASP A 179 -2.72 8.21 1.35
CA ASP A 179 -1.37 8.75 1.22
C ASP A 179 -0.39 7.69 0.69
N ALA A 180 -0.64 6.41 1.00
CA ALA A 180 0.07 5.28 0.43
C ALA A 180 -0.86 4.07 0.23
N VAL A 181 -0.70 3.40 -0.91
CA VAL A 181 -1.40 2.15 -1.21
C VAL A 181 -0.40 1.01 -1.32
N PHE A 182 -0.70 -0.11 -0.67
CA PHE A 182 0.08 -1.34 -0.76
C PHE A 182 -0.52 -2.24 -1.85
N ALA A 183 0.19 -2.38 -2.97
CA ALA A 183 -0.18 -3.36 -3.98
C ALA A 183 -0.04 -4.77 -3.40
N GLN A 184 -1.11 -5.54 -3.44
CA GLN A 184 -1.12 -6.89 -2.89
C GLN A 184 -0.43 -7.87 -3.86
N PHE A 185 0.61 -8.52 -3.37
CA PHE A 185 1.23 -9.66 -4.03
C PHE A 185 0.63 -10.94 -3.46
N GLY A 186 -0.37 -11.49 -4.16
CA GLY A 186 -1.12 -12.66 -3.71
C GLY A 186 -1.88 -13.33 -4.85
N TRP A 187 -2.59 -14.41 -4.55
CA TRP A 187 -3.50 -15.16 -5.44
C TRP A 187 -2.99 -15.44 -6.86
N ASN A 188 -1.67 -15.62 -7.03
CA ASN A 188 -0.99 -15.77 -8.33
C ASN A 188 -1.29 -14.64 -9.34
N TYR A 189 -1.68 -13.44 -8.87
CA TYR A 189 -1.77 -12.27 -9.73
C TYR A 189 -0.37 -11.83 -10.17
N SER A 190 -0.33 -11.15 -11.32
CA SER A 190 0.91 -10.65 -11.90
C SER A 190 1.49 -9.54 -11.00
N ARG A 191 2.64 -9.82 -10.36
CA ARG A 191 3.35 -8.84 -9.51
C ARG A 191 3.72 -7.59 -10.31
N GLN A 192 4.31 -7.80 -11.50
CA GLN A 192 4.74 -6.69 -12.37
C GLN A 192 3.60 -5.79 -12.82
N LEU A 193 2.42 -6.36 -13.08
CA LEU A 193 1.23 -5.57 -13.42
C LEU A 193 0.77 -4.71 -12.24
N ASN A 194 0.70 -5.30 -11.04
CA ASN A 194 0.32 -4.58 -9.83
C ASN A 194 1.31 -3.46 -9.49
N VAL A 195 2.62 -3.71 -9.67
CA VAL A 195 3.65 -2.67 -9.59
C VAL A 195 3.37 -1.54 -10.59
N ALA A 196 3.16 -1.86 -11.86
CA ALA A 196 2.95 -0.84 -12.90
C ALA A 196 1.70 0.01 -12.65
N LEU A 197 0.59 -0.59 -12.20
CA LEU A 197 -0.65 0.12 -11.86
C LEU A 197 -0.48 1.01 -10.62
N CYS A 198 0.03 0.46 -9.52
CA CYS A 198 0.12 1.17 -8.25
C CYS A 198 1.18 2.27 -8.29
N ARG A 199 2.39 1.97 -8.79
CA ARG A 199 3.48 2.95 -8.94
C ARG A 199 3.14 4.05 -9.95
N GLY A 200 2.43 3.72 -11.03
CA GLY A 200 1.97 4.71 -12.00
C GLY A 200 1.00 5.71 -11.37
N ALA A 201 0.01 5.21 -10.63
CA ALA A 201 -0.93 6.03 -9.87
C ALA A 201 -0.22 6.90 -8.83
N SER A 202 0.68 6.32 -8.03
CA SER A 202 1.41 7.04 -7.00
C SER A 202 2.31 8.13 -7.59
N THR A 203 2.97 7.85 -8.72
CA THR A 203 3.86 8.81 -9.39
C THR A 203 3.08 10.04 -9.84
N VAL A 204 1.97 9.86 -10.56
CA VAL A 204 1.20 11.00 -11.10
C VAL A 204 0.54 11.81 -9.98
N GLN A 205 0.09 11.14 -8.93
CA GLN A 205 -0.57 11.79 -7.81
C GLN A 205 0.41 12.28 -6.73
N ASN A 206 1.73 12.14 -6.95
CA ASN A 206 2.80 12.52 -6.03
C ASN A 206 2.59 11.94 -4.62
N ARG A 207 2.32 10.64 -4.56
CA ARG A 207 2.09 9.86 -3.34
C ARG A 207 3.10 8.74 -3.18
N ASP A 208 3.24 8.26 -1.95
CA ASP A 208 4.05 7.07 -1.67
C ASP A 208 3.28 5.81 -2.08
N TRP A 209 3.99 4.71 -2.30
CA TRP A 209 3.37 3.39 -2.55
C TRP A 209 4.20 2.29 -1.89
N GLY A 210 3.61 1.11 -1.77
CA GLY A 210 4.28 -0.07 -1.26
C GLY A 210 3.70 -1.36 -1.78
N VAL A 211 4.12 -2.47 -1.18
CA VAL A 211 3.52 -3.79 -1.40
C VAL A 211 3.21 -4.46 -0.08
N ILE A 212 2.18 -5.29 -0.08
CA ILE A 212 1.95 -6.29 0.97
C ILE A 212 1.89 -7.67 0.32
N ILE A 213 2.76 -8.57 0.77
CA ILE A 213 2.82 -9.94 0.28
C ILE A 213 1.83 -10.75 1.12
N ALA A 214 0.73 -11.11 0.49
CA ALA A 214 -0.45 -11.70 1.11
C ALA A 214 -0.57 -13.20 0.79
N TRP A 215 -1.72 -13.80 1.10
CA TRP A 215 -1.95 -15.21 0.78
C TRP A 215 -1.90 -15.48 -0.73
N THR A 216 -1.16 -16.50 -1.10
CA THR A 216 -1.10 -17.09 -2.44
C THR A 216 -1.98 -18.34 -2.57
N TYR A 217 -2.22 -19.05 -1.46
CA TYR A 217 -2.97 -20.30 -1.43
C TYR A 217 -4.10 -20.27 -0.39
N ASN A 218 -5.20 -21.00 -0.67
CA ASN A 218 -6.32 -21.18 0.27
C ASN A 218 -6.07 -22.32 1.28
N ASN A 219 -4.83 -22.79 1.39
CA ASN A 219 -4.42 -23.84 2.31
C ASN A 219 -3.01 -23.56 2.79
N THR A 220 -2.66 -24.08 3.96
CA THR A 220 -1.30 -24.02 4.49
C THR A 220 -0.28 -24.41 3.41
N PRO A 221 0.80 -23.64 3.20
CA PRO A 221 1.29 -22.53 4.04
C PRO A 221 0.62 -21.16 3.87
N TYR A 222 -0.42 -21.04 3.05
CA TYR A 222 -1.13 -19.80 2.69
C TYR A 222 -0.28 -18.80 1.90
N ILE A 223 0.97 -18.57 2.28
CA ILE A 223 1.95 -17.73 1.58
C ILE A 223 2.88 -18.57 0.69
N GLU A 224 3.58 -17.93 -0.24
CA GLU A 224 4.58 -18.52 -1.13
C GLU A 224 5.82 -19.06 -0.39
N SER A 225 6.73 -19.72 -1.10
CA SER A 225 7.98 -20.23 -0.50
C SER A 225 8.92 -19.10 -0.06
N GLY A 226 9.90 -19.40 0.80
CA GLY A 226 10.91 -18.41 1.21
C GLY A 226 11.75 -17.86 0.03
N GLU A 227 11.99 -18.67 -1.00
CA GLU A 227 12.71 -18.23 -2.20
C GLU A 227 11.87 -17.26 -3.05
N GLU A 228 10.59 -17.59 -3.28
CA GLU A 228 9.66 -16.70 -3.99
C GLU A 228 9.46 -15.39 -3.22
N LEU A 229 9.29 -15.46 -1.90
CA LEU A 229 9.20 -14.29 -1.02
C LEU A 229 10.42 -13.38 -1.16
N TYR A 230 11.63 -13.94 -1.17
CA TYR A 230 12.83 -13.14 -1.38
C TYR A 230 12.82 -12.38 -2.72
N TYR A 231 12.38 -13.03 -3.81
CA TYR A 231 12.29 -12.37 -5.11
C TYR A 231 11.21 -11.29 -5.15
N ASP A 232 10.06 -11.51 -4.51
CA ASP A 232 8.98 -10.52 -4.44
C ASP A 232 9.40 -9.29 -3.61
N LEU A 233 10.14 -9.48 -2.51
CA LEU A 233 10.75 -8.40 -1.72
C LEU A 233 11.75 -7.58 -2.56
N VAL A 234 12.65 -8.25 -3.30
CA VAL A 234 13.63 -7.60 -4.19
C VAL A 234 12.92 -6.84 -5.32
N LEU A 235 11.93 -7.46 -5.97
CA LEU A 235 11.16 -6.85 -7.04
C LEU A 235 10.51 -5.54 -6.59
N ALA A 236 9.82 -5.54 -5.45
CA ALA A 236 9.20 -4.34 -4.91
C ALA A 236 10.25 -3.25 -4.58
N TYR A 237 11.36 -3.64 -3.96
CA TYR A 237 12.44 -2.72 -3.60
C TYR A 237 13.07 -2.04 -4.82
N GLU A 238 13.39 -2.81 -5.86
CA GLU A 238 14.01 -2.32 -7.09
C GLU A 238 13.06 -1.46 -7.93
N ASN A 239 11.75 -1.67 -7.79
CA ASN A 239 10.76 -0.82 -8.44
C ASN A 239 10.43 0.45 -7.66
N GLY A 240 11.02 0.65 -6.48
CA GLY A 240 10.90 1.88 -5.69
C GLY A 240 9.78 1.89 -4.65
N ALA A 241 9.26 0.73 -4.23
CA ALA A 241 8.27 0.64 -3.16
C ALA A 241 8.84 1.22 -1.86
N LYS A 242 8.18 2.22 -1.27
CA LYS A 242 8.61 2.81 0.01
C LYS A 242 8.34 1.88 1.19
N TYR A 243 7.25 1.12 1.12
CA TYR A 243 6.82 0.17 2.14
C TYR A 243 6.78 -1.25 1.56
N ILE A 244 7.33 -2.23 2.26
CA ILE A 244 7.26 -3.65 1.88
C ILE A 244 6.86 -4.45 3.11
N LEU A 245 5.69 -5.07 3.05
CA LEU A 245 5.10 -5.82 4.16
C LEU A 245 4.92 -7.29 3.79
N VAL A 246 5.07 -8.15 4.79
CA VAL A 246 4.68 -9.57 4.69
C VAL A 246 3.51 -9.80 5.63
N PHE A 247 2.38 -10.28 5.11
CA PHE A 247 1.20 -10.56 5.91
C PHE A 247 1.35 -11.86 6.71
N ASP A 248 1.13 -11.79 8.01
CA ASP A 248 1.29 -12.91 8.94
C ASP A 248 0.00 -13.19 9.71
N SER A 249 -0.80 -14.10 9.14
CA SER A 249 -1.98 -14.66 9.78
C SER A 249 -2.46 -15.91 9.05
N ASN A 250 -3.08 -16.83 9.78
CA ASN A 250 -3.91 -17.89 9.19
C ASN A 250 -5.31 -17.38 8.84
N GLU A 251 -6.09 -18.23 8.17
CA GLU A 251 -7.47 -17.93 7.72
C GLU A 251 -8.41 -17.47 8.84
N GLU A 252 -8.23 -18.03 10.04
CA GLU A 252 -9.05 -17.74 11.21
C GLU A 252 -8.54 -16.55 12.04
N TYR A 253 -7.44 -15.91 11.64
CA TYR A 253 -6.84 -14.78 12.37
C TYR A 253 -6.45 -15.08 13.82
N THR A 254 -5.97 -16.30 14.05
CA THR A 254 -5.66 -16.82 15.39
C THR A 254 -4.17 -17.06 15.65
N GLN A 255 -3.33 -17.18 14.62
CA GLN A 255 -1.90 -17.44 14.77
C GLN A 255 -1.12 -17.00 13.52
N GLY A 256 0.19 -16.84 13.68
CA GLY A 256 1.12 -16.62 12.58
C GLY A 256 1.29 -17.84 11.66
N ILE A 257 1.60 -17.58 10.40
CA ILE A 257 1.91 -18.55 9.33
C ILE A 257 3.36 -18.48 8.88
N LEU A 258 4.13 -17.47 9.31
CA LEU A 258 5.54 -17.36 8.92
C LEU A 258 6.37 -18.52 9.45
N LYS A 259 7.13 -19.13 8.54
CA LYS A 259 8.06 -20.22 8.82
C LYS A 259 9.48 -19.68 8.84
N LYS A 260 10.40 -20.53 9.31
CA LYS A 260 11.84 -20.24 9.27
C LYS A 260 12.32 -19.79 7.87
N GLU A 261 11.85 -20.43 6.80
CA GLU A 261 12.26 -20.06 5.44
C GLU A 261 11.84 -18.63 5.05
N HIS A 262 10.68 -18.15 5.51
CA HIS A 262 10.22 -16.79 5.28
C HIS A 262 11.03 -15.76 6.09
N LEU A 263 11.37 -16.11 7.34
CA LEU A 263 12.21 -15.27 8.20
C LEU A 263 13.65 -15.15 7.66
N GLU A 264 14.21 -16.24 7.11
CA GLU A 264 15.50 -16.20 6.44
C GLU A 264 15.45 -15.37 5.14
N ALA A 265 14.34 -15.39 4.40
CA ALA A 265 14.15 -14.52 3.23
C ALA A 265 14.18 -13.03 3.60
N LEU A 266 13.51 -12.64 4.70
CA LEU A 266 13.57 -11.27 5.23
C LEU A 266 14.99 -10.87 5.66
N LYS A 267 15.73 -11.77 6.33
CA LYS A 267 17.15 -11.54 6.69
C LYS A 267 18.03 -11.34 5.46
N GLN A 268 17.86 -12.20 4.47
CA GLN A 268 18.60 -12.12 3.20
C GLN A 268 18.28 -10.82 2.47
N PHE A 269 17.00 -10.45 2.40
CA PHE A 269 16.55 -9.20 1.81
C PHE A 269 17.12 -7.97 2.54
N TRP A 270 17.12 -7.97 3.87
CA TRP A 270 17.72 -6.88 4.63
C TRP A 270 19.22 -6.70 4.33
N GLN A 271 19.94 -7.81 4.16
CA GLN A 271 21.34 -7.75 3.73
C GLN A 271 21.47 -7.23 2.29
N TYR A 272 20.58 -7.67 1.39
CA TYR A 272 20.52 -7.18 0.02
C TYR A 272 20.36 -5.66 -0.05
N VAL A 273 19.42 -5.08 0.71
CA VAL A 273 19.17 -3.63 0.77
C VAL A 273 20.42 -2.85 1.23
N LYS A 274 21.17 -3.38 2.19
CA LYS A 274 22.41 -2.75 2.67
C LYS A 274 23.53 -2.78 1.63
N GLU A 275 23.60 -3.85 0.85
CA GLU A 275 24.62 -4.03 -0.19
C GLU A 275 24.26 -3.34 -1.50
N ASN A 276 22.96 -3.07 -1.71
CA ASN A 276 22.42 -2.48 -2.93
C ASN A 276 21.53 -1.27 -2.58
N PRO A 277 22.12 -0.14 -2.13
CA PRO A 277 21.36 1.08 -1.87
C PRO A 277 20.53 1.47 -3.10
N ARG A 278 19.24 1.75 -2.86
CA ARG A 278 18.23 1.97 -3.90
C ARG A 278 18.67 3.01 -4.93
N SER A 279 18.66 2.63 -6.21
CA SER A 279 18.60 3.58 -7.32
C SER A 279 17.19 3.57 -7.91
N ILE A 280 16.44 4.65 -7.71
CA ILE A 280 15.12 4.78 -8.32
C ILE A 280 15.31 5.22 -9.76
N ILE A 281 14.80 4.45 -10.71
CA ILE A 281 14.73 4.87 -12.12
C ILE A 281 13.86 6.13 -12.16
N PRO A 282 14.39 7.28 -12.59
CA PRO A 282 13.60 8.51 -12.66
C PRO A 282 12.35 8.30 -13.52
N ALA A 283 11.25 8.94 -13.15
CA ALA A 283 10.01 8.84 -13.93
C ALA A 283 10.24 9.18 -15.42
N SER A 284 11.12 10.15 -15.69
CA SER A 284 11.47 10.61 -17.04
C SER A 284 12.20 9.57 -17.89
N GLU A 285 12.67 8.47 -17.31
CA GLU A 285 13.28 7.34 -18.03
C GLU A 285 12.30 6.17 -18.21
N ARG A 286 11.08 6.28 -17.66
CA ARG A 286 10.01 5.28 -17.77
C ARG A 286 9.02 5.60 -18.89
N VAL A 287 8.17 4.63 -19.19
CA VAL A 287 7.08 4.71 -20.16
C VAL A 287 5.74 4.64 -19.43
N ALA A 288 4.83 5.54 -19.75
CA ALA A 288 3.45 5.49 -19.27
C ALA A 288 2.52 4.91 -20.33
N TYR A 289 1.78 3.86 -19.98
CA TYR A 289 0.59 3.44 -20.72
C TYR A 289 -0.64 4.14 -20.12
N VAL A 290 -1.29 4.97 -20.93
CA VAL A 290 -2.39 5.84 -20.50
C VAL A 290 -3.72 5.18 -20.85
N LEU A 291 -4.44 4.71 -19.83
CA LEU A 291 -5.78 4.17 -19.91
C LEU A 291 -6.81 5.30 -20.09
N PRO A 292 -8.01 5.01 -20.63
CA PRO A 292 -9.08 5.99 -20.67
C PRO A 292 -9.48 6.44 -19.26
N GLU A 293 -9.89 7.69 -19.15
CA GLU A 293 -10.57 8.21 -17.95
C GLU A 293 -11.69 7.26 -17.52
N ASP A 294 -11.85 7.09 -16.20
CA ASP A 294 -12.90 6.29 -15.56
C ASP A 294 -12.91 4.78 -15.87
N PHE A 295 -11.97 4.25 -16.67
CA PHE A 295 -11.97 2.85 -17.10
C PHE A 295 -11.38 1.88 -16.05
N ALA A 296 -12.20 1.49 -15.07
CA ALA A 296 -11.79 0.59 -13.98
C ALA A 296 -11.92 -0.91 -14.34
N TYR A 297 -11.09 -1.38 -15.27
CA TYR A 297 -10.99 -2.81 -15.58
C TYR A 297 -10.11 -3.55 -14.57
N GLY A 298 -10.47 -4.78 -14.18
CA GLY A 298 -9.75 -5.51 -13.14
C GLY A 298 -8.40 -6.10 -13.54
N PHE A 299 -8.14 -6.29 -14.84
CA PHE A 299 -6.86 -6.80 -15.38
C PHE A 299 -6.38 -8.18 -14.84
N ARG A 300 -7.20 -8.95 -14.12
CA ARG A 300 -6.83 -10.32 -13.66
C ARG A 300 -6.89 -11.37 -14.76
N GLY A 301 -7.46 -11.00 -15.90
CA GLY A 301 -7.54 -11.78 -17.13
C GLY A 301 -8.38 -11.05 -18.16
N PRO A 302 -8.45 -11.55 -19.41
CA PRO A 302 -9.13 -10.87 -20.53
C PRO A 302 -10.67 -10.81 -20.39
N ASN A 303 -11.25 -11.50 -19.42
CA ASN A 303 -12.70 -11.52 -19.16
C ASN A 303 -13.05 -10.92 -17.78
N ASP A 304 -12.14 -10.16 -17.17
CA ASP A 304 -12.43 -9.52 -15.88
C ASP A 304 -13.56 -8.48 -16.03
N LYS A 305 -14.08 -7.97 -14.92
CA LYS A 305 -15.16 -6.97 -14.94
C LYS A 305 -14.61 -5.57 -15.06
N ILE A 306 -15.45 -4.68 -15.58
CA ILE A 306 -15.27 -3.23 -15.50
C ILE A 306 -16.14 -2.73 -14.34
N TRP A 307 -15.52 -2.08 -13.34
CA TRP A 307 -16.16 -1.62 -12.10
C TRP A 307 -16.89 -2.71 -11.28
N GLY A 308 -16.76 -3.99 -11.64
CA GLY A 308 -17.62 -5.07 -11.14
C GLY A 308 -19.06 -5.02 -11.67
N LEU A 309 -19.39 -4.06 -12.55
CA LEU A 309 -20.76 -3.79 -13.02
C LEU A 309 -20.99 -4.24 -14.47
N TRP A 310 -19.96 -4.17 -15.30
CA TRP A 310 -20.05 -4.53 -16.73
C TRP A 310 -19.11 -5.70 -17.06
N GLU A 311 -19.56 -6.53 -18.00
CA GLU A 311 -18.73 -7.57 -18.62
C GLU A 311 -17.59 -6.93 -19.42
N ALA A 312 -16.47 -7.65 -19.54
CA ALA A 312 -15.45 -7.32 -20.53
C ALA A 312 -16.06 -7.26 -21.94
N ASP A 313 -15.61 -6.28 -22.70
CA ASP A 313 -15.97 -6.07 -24.10
C ASP A 313 -14.74 -6.17 -25.02
N GLU A 314 -14.92 -5.95 -26.33
CA GLU A 314 -13.83 -5.98 -27.32
C GLU A 314 -12.72 -4.99 -26.95
N PHE A 315 -13.10 -3.83 -26.40
CA PHE A 315 -12.17 -2.81 -25.96
C PHE A 315 -11.31 -3.26 -24.77
N SER A 316 -11.92 -3.92 -23.78
CA SER A 316 -11.20 -4.51 -22.64
C SER A 316 -10.17 -5.55 -23.08
N PHE A 317 -10.52 -6.36 -24.10
CA PHE A 317 -9.62 -7.35 -24.67
C PHE A 317 -8.43 -6.71 -25.39
N GLU A 318 -8.66 -5.65 -26.18
CA GLU A 318 -7.61 -4.88 -26.85
C GLU A 318 -6.64 -4.29 -25.82
N ILE A 319 -7.15 -3.57 -24.81
CA ILE A 319 -6.31 -2.99 -23.75
C ILE A 319 -5.51 -4.08 -23.02
N SER A 320 -6.14 -5.22 -22.68
CA SER A 320 -5.44 -6.32 -21.98
C SER A 320 -4.30 -6.90 -22.84
N THR A 321 -4.52 -7.04 -24.15
CA THR A 321 -3.53 -7.55 -25.10
C THR A 321 -2.36 -6.58 -25.28
N ASP A 322 -2.66 -5.29 -25.43
CA ASP A 322 -1.66 -4.23 -25.54
C ASP A 322 -0.83 -4.15 -24.27
N LEU A 323 -1.48 -4.17 -23.11
CA LEU A 323 -0.81 -4.14 -21.83
C LEU A 323 0.12 -5.34 -21.63
N GLY A 324 -0.32 -6.55 -21.99
CA GLY A 324 0.54 -7.74 -21.97
C GLY A 324 1.78 -7.60 -22.86
N SER A 325 1.64 -6.98 -24.02
CA SER A 325 2.75 -6.70 -24.94
C SER A 325 3.71 -5.64 -24.38
N LEU A 326 3.17 -4.56 -23.82
CA LEU A 326 3.94 -3.48 -23.20
C LEU A 326 4.68 -3.94 -21.95
N LEU A 327 4.06 -4.76 -21.10
CA LEU A 327 4.73 -5.36 -19.94
C LEU A 327 5.91 -6.24 -20.36
N LYS A 328 5.79 -6.97 -21.47
CA LYS A 328 6.89 -7.77 -22.03
C LYS A 328 8.00 -6.90 -22.62
N GLU A 329 7.65 -5.78 -23.24
CA GLU A 329 8.62 -4.88 -23.87
C GLU A 329 9.39 -4.02 -22.85
N TYR A 330 8.68 -3.44 -21.88
CA TYR A 330 9.20 -2.44 -20.96
C TYR A 330 9.44 -2.97 -19.54
N GLY A 331 8.80 -4.07 -19.14
CA GLY A 331 9.00 -4.68 -17.82
C GLY A 331 8.83 -3.68 -16.67
N THR A 332 9.88 -3.56 -15.85
CA THR A 332 9.94 -2.66 -14.68
C THR A 332 9.99 -1.18 -15.03
N SER A 333 10.14 -0.79 -16.31
CA SER A 333 10.08 0.61 -16.73
C SER A 333 8.69 1.04 -17.22
N LEU A 334 7.68 0.17 -17.15
CA LEU A 334 6.29 0.51 -17.49
C LEU A 334 5.54 0.99 -16.25
N ASP A 335 4.84 2.11 -16.38
CA ASP A 335 3.78 2.56 -15.49
C ASP A 335 2.45 2.59 -16.23
N ILE A 336 1.36 2.38 -15.51
CA ILE A 336 0.01 2.45 -16.05
C ILE A 336 -0.71 3.57 -15.31
N ILE A 337 -1.24 4.53 -16.07
CA ILE A 337 -1.88 5.74 -15.57
C ILE A 337 -3.22 5.96 -16.29
N TYR A 338 -3.98 6.97 -15.88
CA TYR A 338 -5.26 7.31 -16.50
C TYR A 338 -5.19 8.67 -17.20
N ASP A 339 -5.97 8.83 -18.28
CA ASP A 339 -6.21 10.10 -18.99
C ASP A 339 -7.16 11.02 -18.21
N ASP A 340 -6.88 11.21 -16.92
CA ASP A 340 -7.73 11.93 -15.96
C ASP A 340 -7.32 13.42 -15.91
N GLY A 341 -7.35 14.06 -17.08
CA GLY A 341 -6.93 15.47 -17.22
C GLY A 341 -5.44 15.72 -16.96
N ILE A 342 -4.60 14.68 -17.05
CA ILE A 342 -3.16 14.77 -16.79
C ILE A 342 -2.49 15.74 -17.77
N GLU A 343 -1.66 16.65 -17.25
CA GLU A 343 -0.79 17.45 -18.11
C GLU A 343 0.30 16.54 -18.67
N ILE A 344 0.30 16.35 -19.99
CA ILE A 344 1.37 15.62 -20.66
C ILE A 344 2.64 16.48 -20.62
N ASP A 345 3.47 16.20 -19.63
CA ASP A 345 4.66 16.96 -19.27
C ASP A 345 5.92 16.10 -19.41
N LYS A 346 6.99 16.45 -18.69
CA LYS A 346 8.27 15.71 -18.68
C LYS A 346 8.34 14.64 -17.59
N THR A 347 7.21 14.27 -16.98
CA THR A 347 7.17 13.24 -15.95
C THR A 347 7.61 11.89 -16.52
N TYR A 348 7.14 11.51 -17.70
CA TYR A 348 7.58 10.28 -18.39
C TYR A 348 8.36 10.57 -19.66
N GLY A 349 9.27 9.68 -20.04
CA GLY A 349 10.02 9.79 -21.30
C GLY A 349 9.18 9.48 -22.53
N LYS A 350 8.09 8.73 -22.35
CA LYS A 350 7.16 8.33 -23.41
C LYS A 350 5.78 8.04 -22.84
N TYR A 351 4.75 8.50 -23.54
CA TYR A 351 3.35 8.20 -23.27
C TYR A 351 2.78 7.39 -24.43
N ILE A 352 2.11 6.29 -24.14
CA ILE A 352 1.39 5.46 -25.09
C ILE A 352 -0.06 5.43 -24.63
N PHE A 353 -0.96 6.00 -25.41
CA PHE A 353 -2.37 6.03 -25.09
C PHE A 353 -3.06 4.74 -25.56
N TRP A 354 -4.12 4.36 -24.86
CA TRP A 354 -5.01 3.24 -25.19
C TRP A 354 -5.51 3.23 -26.65
N ASN A 355 -5.56 4.39 -27.33
CA ASN A 355 -5.97 4.51 -28.72
C ASN A 355 -4.80 4.44 -29.73
N GLY A 356 -3.59 4.09 -29.28
CA GLY A 356 -2.39 3.99 -30.08
C GLY A 356 -1.64 5.30 -30.32
N THR A 357 -2.12 6.43 -29.78
CA THR A 357 -1.39 7.71 -29.85
C THR A 357 -0.11 7.61 -29.02
N ILE A 358 1.02 8.06 -29.57
CA ILE A 358 2.31 8.07 -28.89
C ILE A 358 2.83 9.51 -28.79
N TYR A 359 3.29 9.88 -27.59
CA TYR A 359 3.91 11.18 -27.33
C TYR A 359 5.27 11.01 -26.63
N ASN A 360 6.26 11.80 -27.04
CA ASN A 360 7.61 11.85 -26.45
C ASN A 360 7.93 13.33 -26.12
N PRO A 361 7.89 13.74 -24.83
CA PRO A 361 8.01 15.14 -24.39
C PRO A 361 9.37 15.84 -24.62
#